data_AF-A0A2S7KLZ6-F1
#
_entry.id   AF-A0A2S7KLZ6-F1
#
_cell.length_a   1.000
_cell.length_b   1.000
_cell.length_c   1.000
_cell.angle_alpha   90.00
_cell.angle_beta   90.00
_cell.angle_gamma   90.00
#
_symmetry.space_group_name_H-M   'P 1'
#
loop_
_entity.id
_entity.type
_entity.pdbx_description
1 polymer ?
#
loop_
_entity_poly.entity_id
_entity_poly.type
_entity_poly.pdbx_seq_one_letter_code
_entity_poly.pdbx_strand_id
1 'polypeptide(L)' 'MFELQEQNVVTAQDNFDRSAEQLKIGQITNVEFRQAQVNLLTAQTTKNAAMFAAKVAELNYLQLVGQLLNIDF' A
#
# COMPACT_ATOMS: atom_id res chain seq x y z
N MET A 1 4.54 10.14 -3.78
CA MET A 1 4.95 8.72 -3.53
C MET A 1 3.93 7.99 -2.66
N PHE A 2 3.60 8.45 -1.45
CA PHE A 2 2.60 7.80 -0.59
C PHE A 2 1.21 7.74 -1.24
N GLU A 3 0.68 8.87 -1.73
CA GLU A 3 -0.63 8.94 -2.42
C GLU A 3 -0.71 8.00 -3.64
N LEU A 4 0.38 7.87 -4.40
CA LEU A 4 0.46 6.91 -5.51
C LEU A 4 0.32 5.46 -5.01
N GLN A 5 0.91 5.13 -3.86
CA GLN A 5 0.74 3.80 -3.27
C GLN A 5 -0.68 3.58 -2.73
N GLU A 6 -1.40 4.62 -2.32
CA GLU A 6 -2.82 4.50 -1.98
C GLU A 6 -3.66 4.13 -3.20
N GLN A 7 -3.43 4.78 -4.33
CA GLN A 7 -4.09 4.44 -5.59
C GLN A 7 -3.74 3.02 -6.07
N ASN A 8 -2.50 2.58 -5.86
CA ASN A 8 -2.09 1.21 -6.16
C ASN A 8 -2.82 0.18 -5.29
N VAL A 9 -3.06 0.47 -4.01
CA VAL A 9 -3.85 -0.41 -3.13
C VAL A 9 -5.29 -0.52 -3.62
N VAL A 10 -5.93 0.60 -4.00
CA VAL A 10 -7.28 0.58 -4.57
C VAL A 10 -7.33 -0.28 -5.84
N THR A 11 -6.39 -0.05 -6.77
CA THR A 11 -6.31 -0.81 -8.01
C THR A 11 -6.07 -2.31 -7.75
N ALA A 12 -5.22 -2.66 -6.78
CA ALA A 12 -4.94 -4.04 -6.41
C ALA A 12 -6.15 -4.71 -5.75
N GLN A 13 -6.93 -3.96 -4.96
CA GLN A 13 -8.19 -4.43 -4.37
C GLN A 13 -9.22 -4.74 -5.45
N ASP A 14 -9.42 -3.82 -6.41
CA ASP A 14 -10.34 -4.03 -7.53
C ASP A 14 -9.95 -5.23 -8.41
N ASN A 15 -8.65 -5.46 -8.58
CA ASN A 15 -8.14 -6.65 -9.28
C ASN A 15 -8.42 -7.94 -8.48
N PHE A 16 -8.19 -7.91 -7.16
CA PHE A 16 -8.49 -9.04 -6.28
C PHE A 16 -9.98 -9.40 -6.31
N ASP A 17 -10.86 -8.42 -6.14
CA ASP A 17 -12.32 -8.63 -6.13
C ASP A 17 -12.81 -9.19 -7.47
N ARG A 18 -12.31 -8.67 -8.61
CA ARG A 18 -12.61 -9.25 -9.94
C ARG A 18 -12.10 -10.68 -10.08
N SER A 19 -10.90 -10.97 -9.60
CA SER A 19 -10.34 -12.33 -9.67
C SER A 19 -11.15 -13.33 -8.82
N ALA A 20 -11.72 -12.90 -7.69
CA ALA A 20 -12.60 -13.73 -6.88
C ALA A 20 -13.86 -14.10 -7.66
N GLU A 21 -14.49 -13.15 -8.36
CA GLU A 21 -15.64 -13.44 -9.21
C GLU A 21 -15.29 -14.34 -10.41
N GLN A 22 -14.14 -14.12 -11.06
CA GLN A 22 -13.67 -14.96 -12.16
C GLN A 22 -13.38 -16.40 -11.71
N LEU A 23 -12.80 -16.59 -10.52
CA LEU A 23 -12.54 -17.92 -9.97
C LEU A 23 -13.85 -18.68 -9.72
N LYS A 24 -14.88 -18.00 -9.18
CA LYS A 24 -16.19 -18.62 -8.90
C LYS A 24 -16.85 -19.22 -10.14
N ILE A 25 -16.64 -18.61 -11.31
CA ILE A 25 -17.18 -19.08 -12.59
C ILE A 25 -16.17 -19.87 -13.43
N GLY A 26 -15.00 -20.20 -12.86
CA GLY A 26 -13.97 -21.02 -13.51
C GLY A 26 -13.22 -20.35 -14.66
N GLN A 27 -13.23 -19.01 -14.75
CA GLN A 27 -12.53 -18.25 -15.79
C GLN A 27 -11.02 -18.12 -15.53
N ILE A 28 -10.58 -18.26 -14.28
CA ILE A 28 -9.16 -18.26 -13.90
C ILE A 28 -8.84 -19.47 -13.02
N THR A 29 -7.56 -19.77 -12.91
CA THR A 29 -7.02 -20.82 -12.04
C THR A 29 -6.82 -20.33 -10.61
N ASN A 30 -6.68 -21.29 -9.68
CA ASN A 30 -6.27 -21.00 -8.30
C ASN A 30 -4.88 -20.34 -8.20
N VAL A 31 -4.01 -20.51 -9.21
CA VAL A 31 -2.69 -19.87 -9.22
C VAL A 31 -2.84 -18.37 -9.50
N GLU A 32 -3.65 -18.00 -10.49
CA GLU A 32 -3.92 -16.60 -10.85
C GLU A 32 -4.64 -15.86 -9.72
N PHE A 33 -5.62 -16.50 -9.08
CA PHE A 33 -6.29 -15.92 -7.91
C PHE A 33 -5.32 -15.65 -6.75
N ARG A 34 -4.42 -16.60 -6.44
CA ARG A 34 -3.38 -16.39 -5.42
C ARG A 34 -2.39 -15.29 -5.81
N GLN A 35 -2.10 -15.11 -7.10
CA GLN A 35 -1.28 -13.99 -7.55
C GLN A 35 -1.96 -12.64 -7.26
N ALA A 36 -3.28 -12.54 -7.48
CA ALA A 36 -4.04 -11.33 -7.13
C ALA A 36 -4.00 -11.04 -5.61
N GLN A 37 -4.11 -12.08 -4.77
CA GLN A 37 -3.93 -11.97 -3.32
C GLN A 37 -2.54 -11.43 -2.94
N VAL A 38 -1.47 -12.01 -3.51
CA VAL A 38 -0.09 -11.58 -3.28
C VAL A 38 0.12 -10.13 -3.73
N ASN A 39 -0.46 -9.75 -4.87
CA ASN A 39 -0.37 -8.38 -5.39
C ASN A 39 -1.04 -7.37 -4.44
N LEU A 40 -2.22 -7.69 -3.90
CA LEU A 40 -2.90 -6.86 -2.91
C LEU A 40 -2.08 -6.69 -1.63
N LEU A 41 -1.58 -7.80 -1.08
CA LEU A 41 -0.73 -7.78 0.12
C LEU A 41 0.54 -6.95 -0.10
N THR A 42 1.16 -7.10 -1.28
CA THR A 42 2.36 -6.34 -1.66
C THR A 42 2.05 -4.84 -1.74
N ALA A 43 0.95 -4.46 -2.41
CA ALA A 43 0.54 -3.05 -2.51
C ALA A 43 0.31 -2.42 -1.12
N GLN A 44 -0.37 -3.13 -0.21
CA GLN A 44 -0.60 -2.68 1.16
C GLN A 44 0.72 -2.51 1.93
N THR A 45 1.64 -3.48 1.80
CA THR A 45 2.95 -3.44 2.44
C THR A 45 3.78 -2.25 1.93
N THR A 46 3.79 -2.03 0.61
CA THR A 46 4.50 -0.90 0.00
C THR A 46 3.92 0.45 0.41
N LYS A 47 2.58 0.58 0.49
CA LYS A 47 1.92 1.79 1.03
C LYS A 47 2.38 2.07 2.46
N ASN A 48 2.37 1.06 3.32
CA ASN A 48 2.79 1.22 4.72
C ASN A 48 4.26 1.65 4.81
N ALA A 49 5.15 1.02 4.04
CA ALA A 49 6.56 1.42 3.99
C ALA A 49 6.73 2.89 3.53
N ALA A 50 5.96 3.32 2.52
CA ALA A 50 5.99 4.71 2.04
C ALA A 50 5.49 5.70 3.11
N MET A 51 4.50 5.32 3.92
CA MET A 51 4.01 6.12 5.05
C MET A 51 5.10 6.33 6.10
N PHE A 52 5.76 5.24 6.53
CA PHE A 52 6.84 5.31 7.51
C PHE A 52 8.02 6.13 6.99
N ALA A 53 8.41 5.97 5.72
CA ALA A 53 9.45 6.77 5.11
C ALA A 53 9.10 8.27 5.10
N ALA A 54 7.85 8.62 4.81
CA ALA A 54 7.39 10.01 4.86
C ALA A 54 7.46 10.59 6.29
N LYS A 55 7.06 9.80 7.31
CA LYS A 55 7.14 10.21 8.71
C LYS A 55 8.57 10.40 9.20
N VAL A 56 9.48 9.51 8.81
CA VAL A 56 10.91 9.70 9.12
C VAL A 56 11.46 10.95 8.45
N ALA A 57 11.09 11.22 7.19
CA ALA A 57 11.52 12.43 6.49
C ALA A 57 10.99 13.71 7.16
N GLU A 58 9.73 13.69 7.62
CA GLU A 58 9.12 14.78 8.40
C GLU A 58 9.89 15.05 9.70
N LEU A 59 10.20 14.00 10.48
CA LEU A 59 10.98 14.13 11.71
C LEU A 59 12.40 14.66 11.45
N ASN A 60 13.07 14.16 10.40
CA ASN A 60 14.39 14.66 10.01
C ASN A 60 14.36 16.13 9.60
N TYR A 61 13.30 16.57 8.91
CA TYR A 61 13.12 17.98 8.57
C TYR A 61 12.95 18.83 9.85
N LEU A 62 12.09 18.41 10.78
CA LEU A 62 11.89 19.10 12.06
C LEU A 62 13.17 19.15 12.89
N GLN A 63 13.98 18.09 12.88
CA GLN A 63 15.30 18.09 13.51
C GLN A 63 16.24 19.13 12.88
N LEU A 64 16.30 19.18 11.55
CA LEU A 64 17.15 20.11 10.81
C LEU A 64 16.78 21.58 11.09
N VAL A 65 15.50 21.89 11.23
CA VAL A 65 15.03 23.25 11.54
C VAL A 65 14.96 23.56 13.04
N GLY A 66 15.39 22.62 13.90
CA GLY A 66 15.41 22.80 15.36
C GLY A 66 14.03 22.81 16.02
N GLN A 67 13.00 22.27 15.35
CA GLN A 67 11.62 22.23 15.83
C GLN A 67 11.17 20.85 16.33
N LEU A 68 12.06 19.85 16.33
CA LEU A 68 11.74 18.48 16.75
C LEU A 68 11.11 18.37 18.15
N LEU A 69 11.51 19.24 19.08
CA LEU A 69 10.99 19.24 20.46
C LEU A 69 9.74 20.11 20.64
N ASN A 70 9.28 20.80 19.59
CA ASN A 70 8.18 21.77 19.64
C ASN A 70 6.89 21.22 18.98
N ILE A 71 6.79 19.90 18.82
CA ILE A 71 5.64 19.20 18.24
C ILE A 71 4.95 18.34 19.31
N ASP A 72 3.64 18.45 19.39
CA ASP A 72 2.79 17.56 20.18
C ASP A 72 2.49 16.29 19.36
N PHE A 73 2.70 15.12 19.97
CA PHE A 73 2.45 13.80 19.37
C PHE A 73 1.01 13.32 19.53
#